data_AF-A0A2M7T6T7-F1
#
_entry.id   AF-A0A2M7T6T7-F1
#
_cell.length_a   1.000
_cell.length_b   1.000
_cell.length_c   1.000
_cell.angle_alpha   90.00
_cell.angle_beta   90.00
_cell.angle_gamma   90.00
#
_symmetry.space_group_name_H-M   'P 1'
#
loop_
_entity.id
_entity.type
_entity.pdbx_description
1 polymer ?
#
loop_
_entity_poly.entity_id
_entity_poly.type
_entity_poly.pdbx_seq_one_letter_code
_entity_poly.pdbx_strand_id
1 'polypeptide(L)'
;MIRFENDDNAYLSWLEMNPSGFVVNCERNPKPHYLMLHTASCRHISTSKRSNWTTNEYIKVCSMDMHELKKWAKGRVGGELQPCRCMKSPINPMHRQHSLQMNLPNLNTQNGYSDQIIAAYKQYRIARLDLLAHLELPSSNRDPLAEFSEWLVAFLVGGSLVNSRVQKGYDVIGPEGETIQVKYLANPKGKWVNEHRIYFSQEMDLYALVIFVDLEIAAALIFPKTSIGQVCQALRKRHPDQDVSLQLTQRDFNYITDNLQLFEALGVTDLLFWLPP
;
A
#
# COMPACT_ATOMS: atom_id res chain seq x y z
N MET A 1 -4.08 20.76 7.09
CA MET A 1 -3.46 21.25 5.85
C MET A 1 -1.93 21.23 5.96
N ILE A 2 -1.24 20.82 4.90
CA ILE A 2 0.24 20.73 4.81
C ILE A 2 0.70 21.55 3.59
N ARG A 3 1.81 22.28 3.72
CA ARG A 3 2.41 23.05 2.62
C ARG A 3 3.76 22.43 2.26
N PHE A 4 3.94 22.10 0.99
CA PHE A 4 5.22 21.64 0.45
C PHE A 4 5.87 22.73 -0.41
N GLU A 5 7.13 23.00 -0.12
CA GLU A 5 7.97 23.99 -0.80
C GLU A 5 9.41 23.44 -0.84
N ASN A 6 10.00 23.35 -2.04
CA ASN A 6 11.31 22.74 -2.29
C ASN A 6 11.47 21.27 -1.83
N ASP A 7 10.36 20.52 -1.77
CA ASP A 7 10.35 19.12 -1.32
C ASP A 7 9.38 18.28 -2.14
N ASP A 8 9.81 17.96 -3.37
CA ASP A 8 9.04 17.12 -4.29
C ASP A 8 8.86 15.70 -3.76
N ASN A 9 9.86 15.17 -3.03
CA ASN A 9 9.82 13.81 -2.50
C ASN A 9 8.75 13.66 -1.43
N ALA A 10 8.70 14.57 -0.46
CA ALA A 10 7.66 14.53 0.57
C ALA A 10 6.27 14.81 -0.01
N TYR A 11 6.16 15.69 -1.01
CA TYR A 11 4.91 15.92 -1.72
C TYR A 11 4.41 14.67 -2.46
N LEU A 12 5.28 13.99 -3.22
CA LEU A 12 4.92 12.76 -3.93
C LEU A 12 4.54 11.63 -2.96
N SER A 13 5.31 11.48 -1.87
CA SER A 13 4.98 10.54 -0.79
C SER A 13 3.61 10.85 -0.18
N TRP A 14 3.27 12.13 0.00
CA TRP A 14 1.96 12.54 0.49
C TRP A 14 0.84 12.15 -0.48
N LEU A 15 1.02 12.29 -1.80
CA LEU A 15 0.02 11.85 -2.78
C LEU A 15 -0.24 10.34 -2.71
N GLU A 16 0.83 9.54 -2.58
CA GLU A 16 0.73 8.08 -2.48
C GLU A 16 -0.03 7.64 -1.23
N MET A 17 0.24 8.27 -0.09
CA MET A 17 -0.44 7.98 1.17
C MET A 17 -1.89 8.52 1.24
N ASN A 18 -2.24 9.48 0.38
CA ASN A 18 -3.51 10.22 0.46
C ASN A 18 -4.25 10.26 -0.89
N PRO A 19 -4.62 9.11 -1.50
CA PRO A 19 -5.18 9.07 -2.85
C PRO A 19 -6.54 9.79 -3.00
N SER A 20 -7.29 9.93 -1.90
CA SER A 20 -8.55 10.68 -1.83
C SER A 20 -8.38 12.15 -1.41
N GLY A 21 -7.15 12.61 -1.19
CA GLY A 21 -6.84 13.96 -0.76
C GLY A 21 -7.00 15.03 -1.86
N PHE A 22 -6.83 16.28 -1.45
CA PHE A 22 -6.94 17.47 -2.28
C PHE A 22 -5.64 18.27 -2.27
N VAL A 23 -5.31 18.85 -3.42
CA VAL A 23 -4.08 19.63 -3.61
C VAL A 23 -4.43 20.95 -4.29
N VAL A 24 -4.01 22.05 -3.69
CA VAL A 24 -3.96 23.35 -4.36
C VAL A 24 -2.56 23.55 -4.94
N ASN A 25 -2.48 23.71 -6.24
CA ASN A 25 -1.31 24.23 -6.93
C ASN A 25 -1.40 25.77 -6.98
N CYS A 26 -0.39 26.45 -6.44
CA CYS A 26 -0.31 27.90 -6.47
C CYS A 26 1.15 28.37 -6.52
N GLU A 27 1.36 29.65 -6.80
CA GLU A 27 2.68 30.29 -6.76
C GLU A 27 3.26 30.31 -5.33
N ARG A 28 4.59 30.39 -5.20
CA ARG A 28 5.29 30.49 -3.88
C ARG A 28 4.69 31.52 -2.96
N ASN A 29 4.32 32.67 -3.54
CA ASN A 29 3.51 33.69 -2.90
C ASN A 29 2.09 33.60 -3.49
N PRO A 30 1.16 32.89 -2.83
CA PRO A 30 -0.17 32.63 -3.38
C PRO A 30 -0.89 33.92 -3.73
N LYS A 31 -1.44 33.99 -4.94
CA LYS A 31 -2.24 35.12 -5.41
C LYS A 31 -3.71 34.71 -5.54
N PRO A 32 -4.68 35.60 -5.27
CA PRO A 32 -6.10 35.29 -5.34
C PRO A 32 -6.57 34.67 -6.67
N HIS A 33 -5.92 35.01 -7.78
CA HIS A 33 -6.34 34.60 -9.13
C HIS A 33 -5.75 33.27 -9.60
N TYR A 34 -4.81 32.67 -8.85
CA TYR A 34 -4.18 31.41 -9.23
C TYR A 34 -4.09 30.44 -8.04
N LEU A 35 -5.21 29.75 -7.79
CA LEU A 35 -5.37 28.73 -6.76
C LEU A 35 -6.02 27.48 -7.37
N MET A 36 -5.25 26.67 -8.11
CA MET A 36 -5.78 25.55 -8.87
C MET A 36 -5.97 24.31 -7.99
N LEU A 37 -7.21 23.86 -7.83
CA LEU A 37 -7.58 22.70 -7.02
C LEU A 37 -7.61 21.41 -7.83
N HIS A 38 -6.99 20.37 -7.30
CA HIS A 38 -6.89 19.02 -7.84
C HIS A 38 -7.28 17.97 -6.79
N THR A 39 -7.67 16.78 -7.25
CA THR A 39 -7.57 15.55 -6.46
C THR A 39 -6.10 15.09 -6.40
N ALA A 40 -5.70 14.38 -5.35
CA ALA A 40 -4.36 13.80 -5.23
C ALA A 40 -4.03 12.83 -6.37
N SER A 41 -5.03 12.13 -6.90
CA SER A 41 -4.92 11.24 -8.06
C SER A 41 -4.81 11.97 -9.42
N CYS A 42 -4.78 13.30 -9.45
CA CYS A 42 -4.77 14.05 -10.70
C CYS A 42 -3.43 13.91 -11.43
N ARG A 43 -3.46 13.24 -12.60
CA ARG A 43 -2.29 13.05 -13.49
C ARG A 43 -1.52 14.33 -13.85
N HIS A 44 -2.12 15.52 -13.77
CA HIS A 44 -1.43 16.77 -14.09
C HIS A 44 -0.46 17.21 -12.99
N ILE A 45 -0.58 16.66 -11.78
CA ILE A 45 0.22 17.02 -10.61
C ILE A 45 1.01 15.83 -10.02
N SER A 46 1.00 14.68 -10.72
CA SER A 46 1.61 13.42 -10.27
C SER A 46 2.28 12.61 -11.40
N THR A 47 2.36 13.14 -12.63
CA THR A 47 2.94 12.40 -13.77
C THR A 47 4.45 12.28 -13.68
N SER A 48 5.00 11.07 -13.80
CA SER A 48 6.46 10.83 -13.83
C SER A 48 7.20 11.53 -14.98
N LYS A 49 6.48 12.08 -15.96
CA LYS A 49 7.05 12.84 -17.10
C LYS A 49 7.40 14.28 -16.76
N ARG A 50 7.09 14.76 -15.56
CA ARG A 50 7.39 16.11 -15.10
C ARG A 50 8.05 16.05 -13.71
N SER A 51 8.88 17.04 -13.45
CA SER A 51 9.50 17.32 -12.16
C SER A 51 9.21 18.76 -11.76
N ASN A 52 9.72 19.18 -10.60
CA ASN A 52 9.55 20.52 -10.06
C ASN A 52 8.12 20.82 -9.63
N TRP A 53 7.58 19.92 -8.79
CA TRP A 53 6.21 20.05 -8.27
C TRP A 53 6.10 21.15 -7.23
N THR A 54 7.14 21.33 -6.43
CA THR A 54 7.22 22.25 -5.29
C THR A 54 8.49 23.12 -5.36
N THR A 55 9.34 22.89 -6.37
CA THR A 55 10.51 23.71 -6.68
C THR A 55 10.16 24.72 -7.80
N ASN A 56 11.06 25.68 -8.05
CA ASN A 56 10.82 26.84 -8.93
C ASN A 56 9.68 27.74 -8.42
N GLU A 57 8.69 28.09 -9.24
CA GLU A 57 7.72 29.15 -8.92
C GLU A 57 6.50 28.67 -8.12
N TYR A 58 6.34 27.35 -7.93
CA TYR A 58 5.11 26.76 -7.38
C TYR A 58 5.32 26.08 -6.03
N ILE A 59 4.25 26.10 -5.23
CA ILE A 59 4.12 25.32 -3.99
C ILE A 59 2.84 24.47 -4.05
N LYS A 60 2.74 23.51 -3.16
CA LYS A 60 1.56 22.64 -3.03
C LYS A 60 0.98 22.78 -1.63
N VAL A 61 -0.32 23.07 -1.57
CA VAL A 61 -1.06 23.11 -0.30
C VAL A 61 -2.05 21.97 -0.31
N CYS A 62 -1.83 21.01 0.59
CA CYS A 62 -2.50 19.71 0.58
C CYS A 62 -3.39 19.56 1.81
N SER A 63 -4.54 18.89 1.64
CA SER A 63 -5.40 18.49 2.77
C SER A 63 -6.29 17.32 2.37
N MET A 64 -6.73 16.56 3.37
CA MET A 64 -7.80 15.57 3.22
C MET A 64 -9.20 16.21 3.19
N ASP A 65 -9.32 17.48 3.58
CA ASP A 65 -10.57 18.23 3.57
C ASP A 65 -10.50 19.45 2.63
N MET A 66 -11.30 19.40 1.57
CA MET A 66 -11.43 20.52 0.63
C MET A 66 -11.94 21.81 1.31
N HIS A 67 -12.76 21.71 2.36
CA HIS A 67 -13.26 22.90 3.06
C HIS A 67 -12.16 23.65 3.80
N GLU A 68 -11.19 22.93 4.37
CA GLU A 68 -9.99 23.52 4.98
C GLU A 68 -9.22 24.36 3.94
N LEU A 69 -9.04 23.83 2.72
CA LEU A 69 -8.37 24.54 1.62
C LEU A 69 -9.18 25.76 1.14
N LYS A 70 -10.51 25.66 1.08
CA LYS A 70 -11.39 26.79 0.73
C LYS A 70 -11.32 27.91 1.77
N LYS A 71 -11.32 27.55 3.07
CA LYS A 71 -11.16 28.53 4.17
C LYS A 71 -9.80 29.22 4.09
N TRP A 72 -8.74 28.46 3.83
CA TRP A 72 -7.40 29.03 3.65
C TRP A 72 -7.34 30.00 2.45
N ALA A 73 -7.87 29.59 1.28
CA ALA A 73 -7.89 30.42 0.08
C ALA A 73 -8.60 31.76 0.33
N LYS A 74 -9.80 31.72 0.92
CA LYS A 74 -10.59 32.92 1.19
C LYS A 74 -10.01 33.77 2.32
N GLY A 75 -9.58 33.15 3.41
CA GLY A 75 -9.20 33.84 4.64
C GLY A 75 -7.76 34.36 4.64
N ARG A 76 -6.82 33.62 4.06
CA ARG A 76 -5.39 34.00 4.06
C ARG A 76 -4.91 34.57 2.74
N VAL A 77 -5.42 34.06 1.61
CA VAL A 77 -4.99 34.52 0.29
C VAL A 77 -5.93 35.59 -0.27
N GLY A 78 -7.21 35.55 0.10
CA GLY A 78 -8.24 36.46 -0.42
C GLY A 78 -8.80 36.03 -1.78
N GLY A 79 -8.68 34.75 -2.16
CA GLY A 79 -9.14 34.21 -3.44
C GLY A 79 -10.03 32.98 -3.30
N GLU A 80 -10.57 32.52 -4.42
CA GLU A 80 -11.35 31.29 -4.51
C GLU A 80 -10.58 30.17 -5.21
N LEU A 81 -10.87 28.92 -4.84
CA LEU A 81 -10.26 27.76 -5.48
C LEU A 81 -10.85 27.55 -6.88
N GLN A 82 -9.98 27.43 -7.88
CA GLN A 82 -10.34 27.13 -9.26
C GLN A 82 -10.23 25.63 -9.50
N PRO A 83 -11.34 24.92 -9.83
CA PRO A 83 -11.28 23.47 -10.01
C PRO A 83 -10.59 23.07 -11.33
N CYS A 84 -9.61 22.18 -11.24
CA CYS A 84 -9.02 21.52 -12.40
C CYS A 84 -10.06 20.63 -13.11
N ARG A 85 -9.81 20.30 -14.39
CA ARG A 85 -10.66 19.38 -15.17
C ARG A 85 -10.78 17.98 -14.55
N CYS A 86 -9.81 17.53 -13.75
CA CYS A 86 -9.94 16.26 -13.01
C CYS A 86 -11.12 16.26 -12.02
N MET A 87 -11.59 17.45 -11.61
CA MET A 87 -12.75 17.62 -10.74
C MET A 87 -14.09 17.61 -11.52
N LYS A 88 -14.05 17.53 -12.86
CA LYS A 88 -15.23 17.76 -13.74
C LYS A 88 -15.66 16.56 -14.61
N SER A 89 -14.98 15.41 -14.56
CA SER A 89 -15.34 14.23 -15.37
C SER A 89 -16.14 13.19 -14.57
N PRO A 90 -17.19 12.56 -15.13
CA PRO A 90 -17.94 11.48 -14.48
C PRO A 90 -17.20 10.12 -14.46
N ILE A 91 -15.99 10.03 -15.00
CA ILE A 91 -15.15 8.83 -14.86
C ILE A 91 -14.28 9.01 -13.62
N ASN A 92 -14.91 8.87 -12.47
CA ASN A 92 -14.22 8.60 -11.21
C ASN A 92 -15.16 7.68 -10.42
N PRO A 93 -14.85 6.38 -10.26
CA PRO A 93 -15.63 5.53 -9.38
C PRO A 93 -15.28 5.93 -7.95
N MET A 94 -15.88 7.01 -7.44
CA MET A 94 -16.11 7.25 -6.00
C MET A 94 -16.81 8.59 -5.65
N HIS A 95 -17.42 9.29 -6.61
CA HIS A 95 -18.34 10.37 -6.28
C HIS A 95 -19.71 10.13 -6.88
N ARG A 96 -20.42 9.14 -6.33
CA ARG A 96 -21.88 9.11 -6.41
C ARG A 96 -22.43 9.77 -5.16
N GLN A 97 -22.76 11.06 -5.28
CA GLN A 97 -23.83 11.63 -4.46
C GLN A 97 -25.12 10.92 -4.85
N HIS A 98 -25.45 9.82 -4.18
CA HIS A 98 -26.81 9.26 -4.16
C HIS A 98 -27.07 8.87 -2.71
N SER A 99 -27.87 9.69 -2.04
CA SER A 99 -28.99 9.27 -1.20
C SER A 99 -29.07 7.77 -0.88
N LEU A 100 -28.13 7.27 -0.08
CA LEU A 100 -28.45 6.33 0.96
C LEU A 100 -28.59 7.16 2.20
N GLN A 101 -29.83 7.34 2.62
CA GLN A 101 -30.21 7.88 3.90
C GLN A 101 -29.77 6.87 4.98
N MET A 102 -28.45 6.73 5.16
CA MET A 102 -27.90 6.32 6.43
C MET A 102 -28.11 7.53 7.32
N ASN A 103 -29.07 7.42 8.24
CA ASN A 103 -29.29 8.39 9.30
C ASN A 103 -27.97 8.65 10.03
N LEU A 104 -27.21 9.66 9.61
CA LEU A 104 -26.11 10.21 10.37
C LEU A 104 -26.74 10.98 11.53
N PRO A 105 -26.52 10.56 12.78
CA PRO A 105 -27.15 11.23 13.91
C PRO A 105 -26.55 12.63 14.09
N ASN A 106 -27.38 13.51 14.65
CA ASN A 106 -27.18 14.94 14.88
C ASN A 106 -25.77 15.29 15.41
N LEU A 107 -25.23 16.47 15.07
CA LEU A 107 -23.88 16.93 15.44
C LEU A 107 -23.51 16.86 16.94
N ASN A 108 -24.48 16.75 17.86
CA ASN A 108 -24.23 16.47 19.28
C ASN A 108 -23.80 15.01 19.58
N THR A 109 -23.98 14.08 18.62
CA THR A 109 -23.53 12.68 18.69
C THR A 109 -22.18 12.45 17.97
N GLN A 110 -21.66 13.44 17.23
CA GLN A 110 -20.38 13.31 16.53
C GLN A 110 -19.17 13.28 17.45
N ASN A 111 -19.20 14.00 18.58
CA ASN A 111 -18.13 13.90 19.59
C ASN A 111 -18.02 12.47 20.14
N GLY A 112 -19.16 11.82 20.43
CA GLY A 112 -19.17 10.43 20.89
C GLY A 112 -18.65 9.43 19.85
N TYR A 113 -18.96 9.63 18.56
CA TYR A 113 -18.46 8.77 17.48
C TYR A 113 -16.96 8.98 17.22
N SER A 114 -16.46 10.22 17.25
CA SER A 114 -15.01 10.47 17.16
C SER A 114 -14.26 9.89 18.36
N ASP A 115 -14.84 9.98 19.56
CA ASP A 115 -14.26 9.41 20.77
C ASP A 115 -14.19 7.87 20.69
N GLN A 116 -15.21 7.22 20.12
CA GLN A 116 -15.22 5.77 19.87
C GLN A 116 -14.15 5.35 18.87
N ILE A 117 -13.98 6.08 17.75
CA ILE A 117 -12.93 5.78 16.76
C ILE A 117 -11.54 5.96 17.40
N ILE A 118 -11.32 7.03 18.15
CA ILE A 118 -10.04 7.27 18.84
C ILE A 118 -9.80 6.18 19.89
N ALA A 119 -10.82 5.75 20.62
CA ALA A 119 -10.72 4.66 21.58
C ALA A 119 -10.37 3.32 20.90
N ALA A 120 -11.03 2.99 19.79
CA ALA A 120 -10.72 1.79 19.00
C ALA A 120 -9.28 1.84 18.46
N TYR A 121 -8.82 3.00 17.97
CA TYR A 121 -7.43 3.17 17.54
C TYR A 121 -6.44 3.00 18.70
N LYS A 122 -6.75 3.51 19.90
CA LYS A 122 -5.92 3.31 21.09
C LYS A 122 -5.82 1.83 21.47
N GLN A 123 -6.92 1.08 21.36
CA GLN A 123 -6.92 -0.37 21.58
C GLN A 123 -6.07 -1.10 20.53
N TYR A 124 -6.24 -0.78 19.25
CA TYR A 124 -5.41 -1.30 18.17
C TYR A 124 -3.92 -0.97 18.39
N ARG A 125 -3.60 0.25 18.83
CA ARG A 125 -2.22 0.64 19.13
C ARG A 125 -1.62 -0.23 20.23
N ILE A 126 -2.36 -0.56 21.28
CA ILE A 126 -1.89 -1.46 22.34
C ILE A 126 -1.62 -2.85 21.77
N ALA A 127 -2.60 -3.45 21.09
CA ALA A 127 -2.44 -4.77 20.47
C ALA A 127 -1.26 -4.82 19.48
N ARG A 128 -1.05 -3.75 18.71
CA ARG A 128 0.08 -3.61 17.81
C ARG A 128 1.42 -3.55 18.55
N LEU A 129 1.50 -2.79 19.65
CA LEU A 129 2.73 -2.73 20.46
C LEU A 129 3.06 -4.09 21.07
N ASP A 130 2.05 -4.83 21.52
CA ASP A 130 2.22 -6.19 22.04
C ASP A 130 2.75 -7.14 20.96
N LEU A 131 2.19 -7.08 19.74
CA LEU A 131 2.71 -7.82 18.59
C LEU A 131 4.18 -7.45 18.30
N LEU A 132 4.50 -6.16 18.20
CA LEU A 132 5.86 -5.69 17.91
C LEU A 132 6.87 -6.12 18.98
N ALA A 133 6.45 -6.24 20.24
CA ALA A 133 7.30 -6.78 21.29
C ALA A 133 7.63 -8.26 21.05
N HIS A 134 6.68 -9.07 20.59
CA HIS A 134 6.93 -10.46 20.20
C HIS A 134 7.79 -10.61 18.94
N LEU A 135 7.72 -9.64 18.02
CA LEU A 135 8.55 -9.63 16.82
C LEU A 135 9.95 -9.03 17.06
N GLU A 136 10.27 -8.60 18.29
CA GLU A 136 11.51 -7.91 18.65
C GLU A 136 11.73 -6.58 17.90
N LEU A 137 10.64 -5.89 17.54
CA LEU A 137 10.62 -4.64 16.75
C LEU A 137 9.89 -3.49 17.47
N PRO A 138 10.22 -3.16 18.73
CA PRO A 138 9.38 -2.32 19.61
C PRO A 138 9.20 -0.88 19.14
N SER A 139 10.04 -0.40 18.20
CA SER A 139 10.01 0.97 17.67
C SER A 139 9.51 1.06 16.22
N SER A 140 9.10 -0.04 15.60
CA SER A 140 8.70 0.00 14.19
C SER A 140 7.37 0.72 13.96
N ASN A 141 7.41 1.70 13.06
CA ASN A 141 6.24 2.40 12.55
C ASN A 141 5.81 1.92 11.15
N ARG A 142 6.44 0.88 10.59
CA ARG A 142 6.04 0.30 9.29
C ARG A 142 4.67 -0.37 9.36
N ASP A 143 4.18 -0.77 8.21
CA ASP A 143 2.97 -1.59 8.12
C ASP A 143 3.13 -2.89 8.94
N PRO A 144 2.19 -3.23 9.83
CA PRO A 144 2.32 -4.38 10.72
C PRO A 144 2.29 -5.72 9.98
N LEU A 145 1.56 -5.84 8.86
CA LEU A 145 1.55 -7.08 8.08
C LEU A 145 2.89 -7.30 7.39
N ALA A 146 3.55 -6.23 6.91
CA ALA A 146 4.92 -6.33 6.41
C ALA A 146 5.89 -6.86 7.47
N GLU A 147 5.93 -6.23 8.66
CA GLU A 147 6.83 -6.64 9.75
C GLU A 147 6.56 -8.08 10.20
N PHE A 148 5.29 -8.43 10.36
CA PHE A 148 4.89 -9.79 10.73
C PHE A 148 5.26 -10.81 9.65
N SER A 149 5.08 -10.48 8.37
CA SER A 149 5.40 -11.39 7.25
C SER A 149 6.90 -11.64 7.14
N GLU A 150 7.71 -10.58 7.23
CA GLU A 150 9.19 -10.68 7.22
C GLU A 150 9.66 -11.59 8.37
N TRP A 151 9.16 -11.34 9.59
CA TRP A 151 9.51 -12.14 10.77
C TRP A 151 9.03 -13.60 10.66
N LEU A 152 7.79 -13.82 10.24
CA LEU A 152 7.20 -15.16 10.10
C LEU A 152 7.99 -16.01 9.11
N VAL A 153 8.34 -15.45 7.95
CA VAL A 153 9.14 -16.15 6.94
C VAL A 153 10.52 -16.47 7.50
N ALA A 154 11.21 -15.49 8.11
CA ALA A 154 12.52 -15.73 8.72
C ALA A 154 12.48 -16.85 9.76
N PHE A 155 11.46 -16.86 10.63
CA PHE A 155 11.28 -17.89 11.64
C PHE A 155 11.04 -19.27 11.02
N LEU A 156 10.10 -19.38 10.08
CA LEU A 156 9.69 -20.67 9.50
C LEU A 156 10.77 -21.30 8.61
N VAL A 157 11.59 -20.49 7.94
CA VAL A 157 12.73 -21.01 7.16
C VAL A 157 13.98 -21.26 8.01
N GLY A 158 13.97 -20.89 9.30
CA GLY A 158 15.16 -20.93 10.15
C GLY A 158 16.25 -19.93 9.73
N GLY A 159 15.85 -18.83 9.10
CA GLY A 159 16.73 -17.77 8.62
C GLY A 159 16.80 -16.57 9.57
N SER A 160 17.27 -15.44 9.06
CA SER A 160 17.41 -14.19 9.82
C SER A 160 17.00 -12.96 9.02
N LEU A 161 16.47 -11.95 9.71
CA LEU A 161 16.14 -10.66 9.12
C LEU A 161 17.43 -9.89 8.77
N VAL A 162 17.43 -9.20 7.64
CA VAL A 162 18.56 -8.35 7.25
C VAL A 162 18.63 -7.10 8.14
N ASN A 163 19.77 -6.90 8.80
CA ASN A 163 20.02 -5.77 9.72
C ASN A 163 19.92 -4.40 9.04
N SER A 164 20.31 -4.29 7.76
CA SER A 164 20.25 -3.05 6.99
C SER A 164 19.10 -3.09 5.99
N ARG A 165 18.01 -2.41 6.35
CA ARG A 165 16.83 -2.22 5.49
C ARG A 165 17.06 -1.25 4.31
N VAL A 166 18.30 -0.79 4.13
CA VAL A 166 18.77 0.06 3.01
C VAL A 166 19.51 -0.78 1.95
N GLN A 167 19.84 -2.04 2.24
CA GLN A 167 20.32 -2.98 1.22
C GLN A 167 19.18 -3.29 0.24
N LYS A 168 19.51 -3.29 -1.05
CA LYS A 168 18.54 -3.48 -2.11
C LYS A 168 18.29 -4.98 -2.29
N GLY A 169 17.02 -5.37 -2.28
CA GLY A 169 16.55 -6.55 -3.02
C GLY A 169 16.00 -7.74 -2.24
N TYR A 170 16.17 -7.83 -0.91
CA TYR A 170 15.68 -8.96 -0.11
C TYR A 170 15.55 -8.58 1.38
N ASP A 171 14.75 -9.33 2.14
CA ASP A 171 14.44 -9.02 3.55
C ASP A 171 14.96 -10.09 4.53
N VAL A 172 15.15 -11.32 4.05
CA VAL A 172 15.57 -12.48 4.85
C VAL A 172 16.75 -13.17 4.18
N ILE A 173 17.69 -13.63 5.01
CA ILE A 173 18.74 -14.57 4.62
C ILE A 173 18.37 -15.93 5.22
N GLY A 174 18.17 -16.92 4.35
CA GLY A 174 17.87 -18.30 4.74
C GLY A 174 19.07 -19.03 5.34
N PRO A 175 18.87 -20.25 5.87
CA PRO A 175 19.90 -20.99 6.59
C PRO A 175 21.09 -21.42 5.70
N GLU A 176 20.89 -21.54 4.38
CA GLU A 176 21.95 -21.87 3.42
C GLU A 176 22.59 -20.62 2.79
N GLY A 177 22.19 -19.43 3.25
CA GLY A 177 22.67 -18.14 2.75
C GLY A 177 21.89 -17.60 1.54
N GLU A 178 20.83 -18.29 1.13
CA GLU A 178 19.93 -17.85 0.07
C GLU A 178 19.16 -16.59 0.47
N THR A 179 18.93 -15.72 -0.50
CA THR A 179 18.30 -14.41 -0.30
C THR A 179 16.82 -14.46 -0.63
N ILE A 180 15.99 -14.00 0.31
CA ILE A 180 14.53 -14.09 0.21
C ILE A 180 13.91 -12.70 0.29
N GLN A 181 13.23 -12.27 -0.77
CA GLN A 181 12.35 -11.10 -0.72
C GLN A 181 10.99 -11.53 -0.19
N VAL A 182 10.50 -10.84 0.84
CA VAL A 182 9.20 -11.08 1.45
C VAL A 182 8.24 -9.96 1.06
N LYS A 183 7.02 -10.34 0.70
CA LYS A 183 5.86 -9.44 0.59
C LYS A 183 4.64 -10.11 1.22
N TYR A 184 3.58 -9.33 1.35
CA TYR A 184 2.27 -9.86 1.71
C TYR A 184 1.21 -9.45 0.68
N LEU A 185 0.13 -10.22 0.65
CA LEU A 185 -1.09 -9.92 -0.09
C LEU A 185 -2.28 -10.03 0.87
N ALA A 186 -2.99 -8.93 1.10
CA ALA A 186 -4.16 -8.90 1.97
C ALA A 186 -5.45 -8.68 1.17
N ASN A 187 -6.45 -9.51 1.43
CA ASN A 187 -7.77 -9.42 0.82
C ASN A 187 -8.88 -9.65 1.85
N PRO A 188 -10.09 -9.09 1.63
CA PRO A 188 -11.25 -9.45 2.43
C PRO A 188 -11.71 -10.88 2.12
N LYS A 189 -12.60 -11.42 2.95
CA LYS A 189 -13.33 -12.64 2.63
C LYS A 189 -14.11 -12.49 1.31
N GLY A 190 -14.10 -13.52 0.47
CA GLY A 190 -14.81 -13.53 -0.80
C GLY A 190 -13.93 -13.11 -1.98
N LYS A 191 -14.44 -12.23 -2.85
CA LYS A 191 -13.73 -11.82 -4.07
C LYS A 191 -12.53 -10.95 -3.71
N TRP A 192 -11.35 -11.34 -4.19
CA TRP A 192 -10.15 -10.52 -4.02
C TRP A 192 -10.24 -9.22 -4.83
N VAL A 193 -9.82 -8.14 -4.19
CA VAL A 193 -9.71 -6.79 -4.78
C VAL A 193 -8.26 -6.48 -5.13
N ASN A 194 -7.31 -7.15 -4.47
CA ASN A 194 -5.89 -7.04 -4.70
C ASN A 194 -5.36 -8.33 -5.34
N GLU A 195 -4.48 -8.16 -6.31
CA GLU A 195 -3.63 -9.21 -6.88
C GLU A 195 -2.17 -8.83 -6.62
N HIS A 196 -1.24 -9.77 -6.80
CA HIS A 196 0.16 -9.52 -6.50
C HIS A 196 1.08 -9.86 -7.66
N ARG A 197 2.02 -8.96 -7.97
CA ARG A 197 3.08 -9.24 -8.93
C ARG A 197 4.32 -9.71 -8.20
N ILE A 198 4.65 -10.98 -8.37
CA ILE A 198 5.95 -11.54 -8.04
C ILE A 198 6.92 -11.14 -9.16
N TYR A 199 8.06 -10.59 -8.78
CA TYR A 199 9.12 -10.19 -9.71
C TYR A 199 10.48 -10.48 -9.07
N PHE A 200 11.31 -11.24 -9.78
CA PHE A 200 12.64 -11.60 -9.35
C PHE A 200 13.67 -10.61 -9.91
N SER A 201 14.41 -9.93 -9.02
CA SER A 201 15.60 -9.16 -9.38
C SER A 201 16.83 -10.07 -9.43
N GLN A 202 18.01 -9.51 -9.73
CA GLN A 202 19.28 -10.23 -9.63
C GLN A 202 19.72 -10.50 -8.18
N GLU A 203 19.14 -9.80 -7.21
CA GLU A 203 19.58 -9.74 -5.81
C GLU A 203 18.84 -10.74 -4.90
N MET A 204 17.92 -11.53 -5.45
CA MET A 204 17.11 -12.50 -4.68
C MET A 204 17.09 -13.86 -5.36
N ASP A 205 17.10 -14.92 -4.53
CA ASP A 205 16.99 -16.32 -4.93
C ASP A 205 15.56 -16.83 -4.79
N LEU A 206 14.86 -16.37 -3.74
CA LEU A 206 13.52 -16.78 -3.38
C LEU A 206 12.60 -15.57 -3.21
N TYR A 207 11.30 -15.78 -3.44
CA TYR A 207 10.26 -14.80 -3.19
C TYR A 207 9.19 -15.40 -2.30
N ALA A 208 9.03 -14.87 -1.09
CA ALA A 208 7.99 -15.27 -0.15
C ALA A 208 6.80 -14.32 -0.23
N LEU A 209 5.59 -14.88 -0.31
CA LEU A 209 4.33 -14.14 -0.28
C LEU A 209 3.44 -14.70 0.84
N VAL A 210 3.24 -13.90 1.89
CA VAL A 210 2.30 -14.20 2.97
C VAL A 210 0.92 -13.67 2.60
N ILE A 211 -0.07 -14.55 2.57
CA ILE A 211 -1.41 -14.22 2.09
C ILE A 211 -2.35 -14.12 3.28
N PHE A 212 -3.04 -12.99 3.40
CA PHE A 212 -4.06 -12.74 4.42
C PHE A 212 -5.44 -12.68 3.76
N VAL A 213 -6.38 -13.44 4.30
CA VAL A 213 -7.80 -13.38 3.92
C VAL A 213 -8.60 -13.14 5.19
N ASP A 214 -9.39 -12.06 5.21
CA ASP A 214 -10.21 -11.71 6.38
C ASP A 214 -9.39 -11.50 7.66
N LEU A 215 -8.20 -10.91 7.53
CA LEU A 215 -7.19 -10.73 8.59
C LEU A 215 -6.58 -12.03 9.14
N GLU A 216 -6.95 -13.19 8.61
CA GLU A 216 -6.33 -14.48 8.94
C GLU A 216 -5.22 -14.82 7.96
N ILE A 217 -4.20 -15.54 8.43
CA ILE A 217 -3.12 -16.03 7.56
C ILE A 217 -3.66 -17.23 6.78
N ALA A 218 -3.78 -17.08 5.47
CA ALA A 218 -4.32 -18.11 4.59
C ALA A 218 -3.22 -19.03 4.03
N ALA A 219 -2.03 -18.50 3.77
CA ALA A 219 -0.88 -19.26 3.27
C ALA A 219 0.42 -18.44 3.43
N ALA A 220 1.57 -19.11 3.42
CA ALA A 220 2.87 -18.46 3.26
C ALA A 220 3.67 -19.19 2.18
N LEU A 221 3.53 -18.72 0.94
CA LEU A 221 4.09 -19.38 -0.24
C LEU A 221 5.50 -18.85 -0.55
N ILE A 222 6.47 -19.74 -0.72
CA ILE A 222 7.80 -19.44 -1.25
C ILE A 222 7.90 -19.92 -2.69
N PHE A 223 8.37 -19.03 -3.57
CA PHE A 223 8.64 -19.30 -4.97
C PHE A 223 10.13 -19.25 -5.25
N PRO A 224 10.72 -20.28 -5.88
CA PRO A 224 12.10 -20.22 -6.36
C PRO A 224 12.21 -19.42 -7.65
N LYS A 225 13.25 -18.60 -7.76
CA LYS A 225 13.58 -17.89 -9.01
C LYS A 225 13.84 -18.87 -10.15
N THR A 226 14.46 -20.00 -9.87
CA THR A 226 14.88 -21.00 -10.86
C THR A 226 13.71 -21.70 -11.56
N SER A 227 12.54 -21.77 -10.94
CA SER A 227 11.37 -22.49 -11.45
C SER A 227 10.17 -21.59 -11.78
N ILE A 228 10.29 -20.27 -11.64
CA ILE A 228 9.14 -19.35 -11.84
C ILE A 228 8.52 -19.46 -13.24
N GLY A 229 9.32 -19.70 -14.28
CA GLY A 229 8.83 -19.96 -15.64
C GLY A 229 7.96 -21.23 -15.72
N GLN A 230 8.36 -22.31 -15.04
CA GLN A 230 7.61 -23.56 -14.97
C GLN A 230 6.31 -23.38 -14.15
N VAL A 231 6.36 -22.60 -13.06
CA VAL A 231 5.17 -22.22 -12.29
C VAL A 231 4.18 -21.43 -13.16
N CYS A 232 4.66 -20.45 -13.91
CA CYS A 232 3.87 -19.70 -14.89
C CYS A 232 3.21 -20.63 -15.93
N GLN A 233 3.94 -21.62 -16.43
CA GLN A 233 3.41 -22.62 -17.38
C GLN A 233 2.33 -23.49 -16.74
N ALA A 234 2.54 -23.98 -15.51
CA ALA A 234 1.57 -24.78 -14.77
C ALA A 234 0.27 -24.00 -14.51
N LEU A 235 0.39 -22.70 -14.24
CA LEU A 235 -0.72 -21.76 -14.11
C LEU A 235 -1.32 -21.30 -15.44
N ARG A 236 -0.81 -21.80 -16.58
CA ARG A 236 -1.23 -21.43 -17.94
C ARG A 236 -1.14 -19.92 -18.22
N LYS A 237 -0.22 -19.23 -17.55
CA LYS A 237 0.13 -17.84 -17.87
C LYS A 237 0.85 -17.80 -19.21
N ARG A 238 0.79 -16.65 -19.90
CA ARG A 238 1.55 -16.34 -21.12
C ARG A 238 1.86 -14.85 -21.16
N HIS A 239 3.13 -14.49 -21.11
CA HIS A 239 3.62 -13.11 -21.25
C HIS A 239 5.12 -13.11 -21.56
N PRO A 240 5.74 -11.99 -21.97
CA PRO A 240 7.17 -11.97 -22.29
C PRO A 240 8.09 -12.29 -21.10
N ASP A 241 7.68 -11.89 -19.88
CA ASP A 241 8.53 -11.95 -18.68
C ASP A 241 8.28 -13.18 -17.79
N GLN A 242 7.94 -14.34 -18.36
CA GLN A 242 7.53 -15.52 -17.58
C GLN A 242 8.62 -16.13 -16.71
N ASP A 243 9.87 -15.98 -17.15
CA ASP A 243 11.02 -16.54 -16.44
C ASP A 243 11.51 -15.63 -15.30
N VAL A 244 10.86 -14.48 -15.08
CA VAL A 244 11.24 -13.53 -14.03
C VAL A 244 10.07 -12.95 -13.25
N SER A 245 8.82 -13.22 -13.67
CA SER A 245 7.65 -12.63 -13.00
C SER A 245 6.40 -13.48 -13.10
N LEU A 246 5.50 -13.31 -12.13
CA LEU A 246 4.19 -13.94 -12.05
C LEU A 246 3.17 -12.93 -11.51
N GLN A 247 2.08 -12.71 -12.24
CA GLN A 247 0.90 -12.05 -11.69
C GLN A 247 0.01 -13.09 -11.01
N LEU A 248 0.02 -13.09 -9.67
CA LEU A 248 -0.77 -13.97 -8.83
C LEU A 248 -2.16 -13.37 -8.58
N THR A 249 -3.17 -14.06 -9.09
CA THR A 249 -4.59 -13.75 -8.87
C THR A 249 -5.21 -14.70 -7.84
N GLN A 250 -6.42 -14.40 -7.39
CA GLN A 250 -7.18 -15.32 -6.53
C GLN A 250 -7.34 -16.71 -7.15
N ARG A 251 -7.57 -16.78 -8.47
CA ARG A 251 -7.70 -18.05 -9.18
C ARG A 251 -6.41 -18.85 -9.15
N ASP A 252 -5.27 -18.18 -9.29
CA ASP A 252 -3.97 -18.85 -9.27
C ASP A 252 -3.66 -19.37 -7.86
N PHE A 253 -3.93 -18.56 -6.83
CA PHE A 253 -3.77 -18.98 -5.44
C PHE A 253 -4.60 -20.22 -5.11
N ASN A 254 -5.90 -20.21 -5.45
CA ASN A 254 -6.76 -21.37 -5.26
C ASN A 254 -6.22 -22.59 -6.02
N TYR A 255 -5.77 -22.41 -7.26
CA TYR A 255 -5.24 -23.52 -8.04
C TYR A 255 -3.93 -24.07 -7.46
N ILE A 256 -3.05 -23.23 -6.92
CA ILE A 256 -1.82 -23.68 -6.23
C ILE A 256 -2.18 -24.50 -4.99
N THR A 257 -3.04 -23.97 -4.13
CA THR A 257 -3.44 -24.61 -2.88
C THR A 257 -4.20 -25.92 -3.11
N ASP A 258 -5.11 -25.96 -4.08
CA ASP A 258 -5.82 -27.19 -4.47
C ASP A 258 -4.89 -28.26 -5.10
N ASN A 259 -3.71 -27.87 -5.57
CA ASN A 259 -2.76 -28.75 -6.28
C ASN A 259 -1.35 -28.66 -5.69
N LEU A 260 -1.22 -28.55 -4.36
CA LEU A 260 0.05 -28.25 -3.69
C LEU A 260 1.19 -29.18 -4.12
N GLN A 261 0.95 -30.50 -4.21
CA GLN A 261 1.95 -31.49 -4.65
C GLN A 261 2.55 -31.20 -6.03
N LEU A 262 1.74 -30.68 -6.97
CA LEU A 262 2.23 -30.29 -8.30
C LEU A 262 3.21 -29.12 -8.19
N PHE A 263 2.92 -28.15 -7.33
CA PHE A 263 3.74 -26.95 -7.17
C PHE A 263 4.96 -27.20 -6.27
N GLU A 264 4.87 -28.09 -5.29
CA GLU A 264 6.00 -28.62 -4.52
C GLU A 264 7.02 -29.30 -5.43
N ALA A 265 6.58 -30.07 -6.44
CA ALA A 265 7.46 -30.65 -7.45
C ALA A 265 8.18 -29.59 -8.31
N LEU A 266 7.67 -28.35 -8.33
CA LEU A 266 8.31 -27.18 -8.95
C LEU A 266 9.10 -26.35 -7.93
N GLY A 267 9.23 -26.79 -6.68
CA GLY A 267 9.93 -26.11 -5.60
C GLY A 267 9.14 -25.00 -4.91
N VAL A 268 7.84 -24.84 -5.19
CA VAL A 268 6.98 -23.92 -4.44
C VAL A 268 6.59 -24.57 -3.12
N THR A 269 6.83 -23.88 -2.02
CA THR A 269 6.57 -24.41 -0.67
C THR A 269 5.53 -23.56 0.04
N ASP A 270 4.57 -24.17 0.72
CA ASP A 270 3.75 -23.49 1.71
C ASP A 270 4.32 -23.74 3.12
N LEU A 271 4.84 -22.69 3.74
CA LEU A 271 5.48 -22.79 5.06
C LEU A 271 4.50 -23.12 6.18
N LEU A 272 3.21 -22.91 5.98
CA LEU A 272 2.20 -23.17 7.00
C LEU A 272 1.68 -24.61 6.98
N PHE A 273 1.98 -25.38 5.92
CA PHE A 273 1.46 -26.75 5.76
C PHE A 273 1.82 -27.67 6.95
N TRP A 274 2.96 -27.43 7.59
CA TRP A 274 3.46 -28.24 8.72
C TRP A 274 3.06 -27.70 10.09
N LEU A 275 2.39 -26.55 10.16
CA LEU A 275 1.93 -25.99 11.42
C LEU A 275 0.59 -26.65 11.81
N PRO A 276 0.39 -26.98 13.10
CA PRO A 276 -0.90 -27.45 13.57
C PRO A 276 -1.98 -26.36 13.36
N PRO A 277 -3.23 -26.75 13.04
CA PRO A 277 -4.34 -25.82 12.84
C PRO A 277 -4.73 -25.08 14.12
#